data_AF-A0A2M7PGI1-F1
#
_entry.id   AF-A0A2M7PGI1-F1
#
_cell.length_a   1.000
_cell.length_b   1.000
_cell.length_c   1.000
_cell.angle_alpha   90.00
_cell.angle_beta   90.00
_cell.angle_gamma   90.00
#
_symmetry.space_group_name_H-M   'P 1'
#
loop_
_entity.id
_entity.type
_entity.pdbx_description
1 polymer ?
#
loop_
_entity_poly.entity_id
_entity_poly.type
_entity_poly.pdbx_seq_one_letter_code
_entity_poly.pdbx_strand_id
1 'polypeptide(L)' 'MHLDEESNAQPKRSGIRTRRKKAFVCSCCGKPVPFCWTCPCGFQICNRCMDENLWGLTCSGVNWQCPDCGSLRPF' A
#
# COMPACT_ATOMS: atom_id res chain seq x y z
N MET A 1 -4.35 -27.74 -50.38
CA MET A 1 -3.32 -26.83 -49.84
C MET A 1 -3.97 -25.46 -49.71
N HIS A 2 -4.46 -24.99 -48.57
CA HIS A 2 -4.41 -25.43 -47.17
C HIS A 2 -5.79 -25.10 -46.53
N LEU A 3 -6.31 -26.00 -45.69
CA LEU A 3 -7.45 -25.79 -44.79
C LEU A 3 -6.85 -25.60 -43.41
N ASP A 4 -6.93 -24.40 -42.85
CA ASP A 4 -6.61 -24.12 -41.44
C ASP A 4 -7.56 -22.96 -41.04
N GLU A 5 -8.62 -23.12 -40.25
CA GLU A 5 -8.78 -23.63 -38.87
C GLU A 5 -8.75 -22.49 -37.82
N GLU A 6 -9.83 -22.50 -37.03
CA GLU A 6 -9.98 -22.01 -35.65
C GLU A 6 -10.24 -20.52 -35.28
N SER A 7 -11.52 -20.24 -35.03
CA SER A 7 -12.12 -19.79 -33.75
C SER A 7 -11.22 -19.21 -32.64
N ASN A 8 -11.53 -18.00 -32.14
CA ASN A 8 -11.63 -17.81 -30.69
C ASN A 8 -12.52 -16.62 -30.28
N ALA A 9 -13.75 -16.94 -29.84
CA ALA A 9 -14.63 -16.02 -29.15
C ALA A 9 -14.09 -15.75 -27.74
N GLN A 10 -13.52 -14.56 -27.52
CA GLN A 10 -13.03 -14.18 -26.19
C GLN A 10 -14.18 -13.75 -25.26
N PRO A 11 -14.26 -14.33 -24.03
CA PRO A 11 -15.33 -14.04 -23.09
C PRO A 11 -15.20 -12.64 -22.47
N LYS A 12 -16.31 -11.91 -22.46
CA LYS A 12 -16.48 -10.60 -21.82
C LYS A 12 -16.40 -10.78 -20.29
N ARG A 13 -15.23 -10.56 -19.69
CA ARG A 13 -15.10 -10.53 -18.23
C ARG A 13 -15.62 -9.19 -17.70
N SER A 14 -16.94 -9.11 -17.51
CA SER A 14 -17.57 -8.10 -16.66
C SER A 14 -17.12 -8.32 -15.22
N GLY A 15 -15.93 -7.81 -14.89
CA GLY A 15 -15.37 -7.87 -13.56
C GLY A 15 -16.28 -7.09 -12.61
N ILE A 16 -17.02 -7.82 -11.77
CA ILE A 16 -17.61 -7.28 -10.56
C ILE A 16 -16.48 -6.54 -9.84
N ARG A 17 -16.55 -5.20 -9.83
CA ARG A 17 -15.68 -4.36 -9.02
C ARG A 17 -16.08 -4.60 -7.56
N THR A 18 -15.65 -5.75 -7.03
CA THR A 18 -15.57 -5.94 -5.59
C THR A 18 -14.78 -4.73 -5.10
N ARG A 19 -15.39 -3.91 -4.24
CA ARG A 19 -14.68 -2.87 -3.51
C ARG A 19 -13.60 -3.60 -2.72
N ARG A 20 -12.42 -3.77 -3.33
CA ARG A 20 -11.25 -4.33 -2.68
C ARG A 20 -11.11 -3.51 -1.42
N LYS A 21 -11.34 -4.13 -0.25
CA LYS A 21 -10.95 -3.55 1.03
C LYS A 21 -9.50 -3.13 0.80
N LYS A 22 -9.25 -1.82 0.70
CA LYS A 22 -7.92 -1.28 0.37
C LYS A 22 -7.01 -1.72 1.52
N ALA A 23 -6.36 -2.86 1.36
CA ALA A 23 -5.31 -3.28 2.25
C ALA A 23 -4.19 -2.27 2.02
N PHE A 24 -3.84 -1.52 3.06
CA PHE A 24 -2.73 -0.59 2.97
C PHE A 24 -1.44 -1.40 2.96
N VAL A 25 -0.50 -1.02 2.12
CA VAL A 25 0.78 -1.72 2.00
C VAL A 25 1.84 -0.86 2.67
N CYS A 26 2.52 -1.42 3.66
CA CYS A 26 3.61 -0.73 4.33
C CYS A 26 4.81 -0.60 3.38
N SER A 27 5.34 0.60 3.21
CA SER A 27 6.57 0.86 2.45
C SER A 27 7.82 0.27 3.12
N CYS A 28 7.82 0.09 4.44
CA CYS A 28 8.97 -0.51 5.16
C CYS A 28 9.03 -2.04 5.02
N CYS A 29 7.91 -2.74 5.26
CA CYS A 29 7.91 -4.21 5.29
C CYS A 29 7.22 -4.86 4.07
N GLY A 30 6.58 -4.08 3.21
CA GLY A 30 5.85 -4.56 2.03
C GLY A 30 4.59 -5.35 2.34
N LYS A 31 4.19 -5.48 3.60
CA LYS A 31 3.06 -6.33 4.01
C LYS A 31 1.74 -5.57 3.85
N PRO A 32 0.69 -6.22 3.30
CA PRO A 32 -0.66 -5.70 3.34
C PRO A 32 -1.18 -5.78 4.77
N VAL A 33 -1.51 -4.63 5.34
CA VAL A 33 -2.01 -4.49 6.71
C VAL A 33 -3.37 -3.80 6.71
N PRO A 34 -4.19 -4.03 7.73
CA PRO A 34 -5.47 -3.35 7.86
C PRO A 34 -5.32 -1.84 8.14
N PHE A 35 -4.16 -1.42 8.66
CA PHE A 35 -3.90 -0.05 9.07
C PHE A 35 -2.45 0.37 8.76
N CYS A 36 -2.32 1.48 8.02
CA CYS A 36 -1.05 2.19 7.82
C CYS A 36 -1.22 3.67 8.17
N TRP A 37 -0.21 4.22 8.84
CA TRP A 37 0.05 5.65 8.87
C TRP A 37 0.42 6.11 7.47
N THR A 38 -0.34 7.05 6.92
CA THR A 38 -0.13 7.54 5.56
C THR A 38 0.39 8.96 5.62
N CYS A 39 1.54 9.20 4.98
CA CYS A 39 2.08 10.51 4.74
C CYS A 39 1.56 11.03 3.39
N PRO A 40 1.18 12.31 3.25
CA PRO A 40 0.79 12.90 1.97
C PRO A 40 1.91 12.93 0.92
N CYS A 41 3.17 12.66 1.28
CA CYS A 41 4.22 12.42 0.28
C CYS A 41 4.04 11.09 -0.49
N GLY A 42 3.19 10.19 0.01
CA GLY A 42 2.95 8.86 -0.54
C GLY A 42 3.48 7.72 0.34
N PHE A 43 4.30 8.03 1.35
CA PHE A 43 4.84 7.03 2.26
C PHE A 43 3.76 6.44 3.18
N GLN A 44 3.74 5.12 3.32
CA GLN A 44 2.82 4.40 4.20
C GLN A 44 3.62 3.51 5.14
N ILE A 45 3.36 3.58 6.44
CA ILE A 45 4.04 2.75 7.44
C ILE A 45 3.03 2.07 8.35
N CYS A 46 3.17 0.75 8.53
CA CYS A 46 2.28 0.01 9.42
C CYS A 46 2.60 0.31 10.88
N ASN A 47 1.63 0.10 11.77
CA ASN A 47 1.80 0.38 13.20
C ASN A 47 2.98 -0.39 13.82
N ARG A 48 3.28 -1.60 13.33
CA ARG A 48 4.41 -2.40 13.80
C ARG A 48 5.77 -1.78 13.45
N CYS A 49 5.96 -1.39 12.18
CA CYS A 49 7.19 -0.72 11.76
C CYS A 49 7.32 0.66 12.42
N MET A 50 6.18 1.33 12.64
CA MET A 50 6.13 2.58 13.37
C MET A 50 6.62 2.43 14.82
N ASP A 51 6.17 1.39 15.53
CA ASP A 51 6.56 1.07 16.90
C ASP A 51 8.04 0.65 16.99
N GLU A 52 8.49 -0.22 16.07
CA GLU A 52 9.90 -0.68 15.98
C GLU A 52 10.88 0.47 15.74
N ASN A 53 10.45 1.50 15.00
CA ASN A 53 11.27 2.68 14.67
C ASN A 53 10.86 3.92 15.47
N LEU A 54 9.97 3.79 16.46
CA LEU A 54 9.38 4.91 17.19
C LEU A 54 10.46 5.78 17.84
N TRP A 55 11.45 5.15 18.47
CA TRP A 55 12.57 5.80 19.12
C TRP A 55 13.46 6.61 18.16
N GLY A 56 13.50 6.24 16.87
CA GLY A 56 14.28 6.93 15.83
C GLY A 56 13.47 7.89 14.96
N LEU A 57 12.16 7.67 14.84
CA LEU A 57 11.26 8.49 14.02
C LEU A 57 10.51 9.54 14.86
N THR A 58 10.46 9.44 16.19
CA THR A 58 9.67 10.37 17.01
C THR A 58 10.57 11.24 17.85
N CYS A 59 10.42 12.56 17.72
CA CYS A 59 11.28 13.51 18.41
C CYS A 59 10.74 13.87 19.81
N SER A 60 9.45 13.66 20.07
CA SER A 60 8.81 14.06 21.34
C SER A 60 7.62 13.18 21.76
N GLY A 61 7.40 12.04 21.10
CA GLY A 61 6.24 11.16 21.38
C GLY A 61 4.87 11.71 20.99
N VAL A 62 4.81 12.92 20.42
CA VAL A 62 3.58 13.56 19.91
C VAL A 62 3.50 13.51 18.39
N ASN A 63 4.65 13.52 17.73
CA ASN A 63 4.79 13.52 16.27
C ASN A 63 5.85 12.51 15.83
N TRP A 64 5.69 12.05 14.60
CA TRP A 64 6.67 11.24 13.91
C TRP A 64 7.19 11.92 12.66
N GLN A 65 8.47 11.71 12.41
CA GLN A 65 9.23 12.24 11.32
C GLN A 65 9.14 11.27 10.14
N CYS A 66 8.55 11.70 9.04
CA CYS A 66 8.51 10.87 7.84
C CYS A 66 9.93 10.65 7.30
N PRO A 67 10.39 9.41 7.06
CA PRO A 67 11.73 9.12 6.57
C PRO A 67 11.90 9.49 5.08
N ASP A 68 10.79 9.59 4.35
CA ASP A 68 10.80 9.87 2.90
C ASP A 68 10.86 11.37 2.62
N CYS A 69 10.05 12.17 3.32
CA CYS A 69 9.94 13.62 3.08
C CYS A 69 10.47 14.50 4.22
N GLY A 70 10.89 13.94 5.36
CA GLY A 70 11.37 14.73 6.48
C GLY A 70 10.32 15.68 7.07
N SER A 71 9.02 15.45 6.86
CA SER A 71 7.95 16.21 7.53
C SER A 71 7.49 15.55 8.83
N LEU A 72 7.25 16.36 9.86
CA LEU A 72 6.61 15.91 11.09
C LEU A 72 5.12 15.67 10.84
N ARG A 73 4.63 14.54 11.33
CA ARG A 73 3.25 14.08 11.21
C ARG A 73 2.70 13.77 12.59
N PRO A 74 1.43 14.09 12.86
CA PRO A 74 0.79 13.58 14.05
C PRO A 74 0.62 12.05 13.96
N PHE A 75 0.55 11.40 15.12
CA PHE A 75 -0.06 10.08 15.25
C PHE A 75 -1.59 10.17 15.07
#